data_AF-B4VJ87-F1
#
_entry.id   AF-B4VJ87-F1
#
_cell.length_a   1.000
_cell.length_b   1.000
_cell.length_c   1.000
_cell.angle_alpha   90.00
_cell.angle_beta   90.00
_cell.angle_gamma   90.00
#
_symmetry.space_group_name_H-M   'P 1'
#
loop_
_entity.id
_entity.type
_entity.pdbx_description
1 polymer ?
#
loop_
_entity_poly.entity_id
_entity_poly.type
_entity_poly.pdbx_seq_one_letter_code
_entity_poly.pdbx_strand_id
1 'polypeptide(L)'
;MKYPKICQAKAINDHTLVIEFTNQEVKKYDIIHLFGNPQFAPLRKPAFFKNFKVEQGGYGIVWNEDIDLSEYELWKNGMTVVEGELQLKLTSN
;
A
#
# COMPACT_ATOMS: atom_id res chain seq x y z
N MET A 1 -15.44 14.33 -2.30
CA MET A 1 -14.17 13.59 -2.49
C MET A 1 -14.49 12.36 -3.33
N LYS A 2 -13.67 12.05 -4.36
CA LYS A 2 -13.98 10.96 -5.31
C LYS A 2 -13.41 9.60 -4.88
N TYR A 3 -12.41 9.59 -4.00
CA TYR A 3 -11.73 8.38 -3.51
C TYR A 3 -11.58 8.47 -1.99
N PRO A 4 -11.69 7.35 -1.26
CA PRO A 4 -11.48 7.35 0.19
C PRO A 4 -10.00 7.54 0.52
N LYS A 5 -9.72 8.11 1.69
CA LYS A 5 -8.36 8.36 2.16
C LYS A 5 -7.79 7.12 2.83
N ILE A 6 -6.47 7.06 2.97
CA ILE A 6 -5.76 6.01 3.68
C ILE A 6 -5.86 6.26 5.18
N CYS A 7 -6.36 5.27 5.92
CA CYS A 7 -6.32 5.24 7.39
C CYS A 7 -5.02 4.60 7.88
N GLN A 8 -4.69 3.42 7.33
CA GLN A 8 -3.53 2.64 7.70
C GLN A 8 -3.03 1.86 6.50
N ALA A 9 -1.72 1.62 6.44
CA ALA A 9 -1.13 0.69 5.50
C ALA A 9 -0.04 -0.14 6.18
N LYS A 10 0.13 -1.40 5.75
CA LYS A 10 1.15 -2.32 6.24
C LYS A 10 1.74 -3.12 5.08
N ALA A 11 3.04 -3.34 5.07
CA ALA A 11 3.66 -4.34 4.21
C ALA A 11 3.44 -5.74 4.80
N ILE A 12 2.88 -6.67 4.03
CA ILE A 12 2.62 -8.05 4.46
C ILE A 12 3.64 -9.06 3.93
N ASN A 13 4.50 -8.62 3.01
CA ASN A 13 5.69 -9.33 2.53
C ASN A 13 6.65 -8.27 1.93
N ASP A 14 7.55 -8.66 1.05
CA ASP A 14 8.57 -7.77 0.50
C ASP A 14 8.07 -6.86 -0.64
N HIS A 15 6.83 -7.06 -1.13
CA HIS A 15 6.30 -6.40 -2.35
C HIS A 15 4.80 -6.03 -2.26
N THR A 16 4.10 -6.49 -1.22
CA THR A 16 2.64 -6.31 -1.11
C THR A 16 2.29 -5.47 0.10
N LEU A 17 1.47 -4.45 -0.14
CA LEU A 17 0.82 -3.63 0.88
C LEU A 17 -0.60 -4.12 1.13
N VAL A 18 -1.05 -4.00 2.36
CA VAL A 18 -2.47 -4.01 2.75
C VAL A 18 -2.81 -2.62 3.23
N ILE A 19 -3.83 -2.00 2.64
CA ILE A 19 -4.24 -0.62 2.85
C ILE A 19 -5.69 -0.62 3.33
N GLU A 20 -5.95 0.00 4.48
CA GLU A 20 -7.27 0.29 5.01
C GLU A 20 -7.65 1.73 4.67
N PHE A 21 -8.84 1.91 4.12
CA PHE A 21 -9.37 3.20 3.69
C PHE A 21 -10.47 3.72 4.62
N THR A 22 -10.77 5.03 4.55
CA THR A 22 -11.77 5.69 5.40
C THR A 22 -13.20 5.17 5.22
N ASN A 23 -13.47 4.43 4.15
CA ASN A 23 -14.75 3.75 3.92
C ASN A 23 -14.76 2.30 4.42
N GLN A 24 -13.79 1.91 5.25
CA GLN A 24 -13.62 0.58 5.84
C GLN A 24 -13.25 -0.52 4.84
N GLU A 25 -13.08 -0.20 3.56
CA GLU A 25 -12.55 -1.17 2.59
C GLU A 25 -11.05 -1.38 2.78
N VAL A 26 -10.64 -2.63 2.59
CA VAL A 26 -9.24 -3.04 2.63
C VAL A 26 -8.81 -3.50 1.25
N LYS A 27 -7.66 -3.02 0.78
CA LYS A 27 -7.07 -3.43 -0.50
C LYS A 27 -5.68 -4.00 -0.32
N LYS A 28 -5.34 -5.00 -1.15
CA LYS A 28 -3.97 -5.46 -1.39
C LYS A 28 -3.41 -4.77 -2.62
N TYR A 29 -2.16 -4.33 -2.55
CA TYR A 29 -1.48 -3.70 -3.67
C TYR A 29 -0.08 -4.28 -3.82
N ASP A 30 0.21 -4.88 -4.98
CA ASP A 30 1.51 -5.47 -5.31
C ASP A 30 2.32 -4.49 -6.15
N ILE A 31 3.51 -4.10 -5.68
CA ILE A 31 4.34 -3.08 -6.33
C ILE A 31 5.16 -3.62 -7.53
N ILE A 32 5.14 -4.92 -7.84
CA ILE A 32 5.99 -5.52 -8.88
C ILE A 32 5.80 -4.83 -10.23
N HIS A 33 4.56 -4.45 -10.56
CA HIS A 33 4.25 -3.78 -11.82
C HIS A 33 4.88 -2.39 -11.95
N LEU A 34 5.21 -1.72 -10.83
CA LEU A 34 5.87 -0.42 -10.83
C LEU A 34 7.33 -0.51 -11.28
N PHE A 35 7.95 -1.69 -11.20
CA PHE A 35 9.37 -1.86 -11.51
C PHE A 35 9.73 -1.69 -12.98
N GLY A 36 8.74 -1.54 -13.87
CA GLY A 36 8.97 -1.10 -15.24
C GLY A 36 9.44 0.35 -15.34
N ASN A 37 9.18 1.17 -14.31
CA ASN A 37 9.70 2.53 -14.20
C ASN A 37 10.95 2.54 -13.29
N PRO A 38 12.12 3.01 -13.79
CA PRO A 38 13.36 3.10 -13.01
C PRO A 38 13.26 3.89 -11.70
N GLN A 39 12.34 4.86 -11.60
CA GLN A 39 12.10 5.64 -10.38
C GLN A 39 11.75 4.74 -9.18
N PHE A 40 11.07 3.61 -9.42
CA PHE A 40 10.68 2.67 -8.37
C PHE A 40 11.71 1.56 -8.11
N ALA A 41 12.85 1.56 -8.79
CA ALA A 41 13.90 0.56 -8.57
C ALA A 41 14.35 0.42 -7.10
N PRO A 42 14.42 1.50 -6.28
CA PRO A 42 14.75 1.37 -4.86
C PRO A 42 13.79 0.48 -4.06
N LEU A 43 12.52 0.41 -4.46
CA LEU A 43 11.50 -0.42 -3.80
C LEU A 43 11.76 -1.92 -3.95
N ARG A 44 12.66 -2.35 -4.84
CA ARG A 44 13.12 -3.75 -4.90
C ARG A 44 13.88 -4.20 -3.65
N LYS A 45 14.36 -3.26 -2.84
CA LYS A 45 15.04 -3.56 -1.56
C LYS A 45 13.99 -3.69 -0.46
N PRO A 46 13.78 -4.89 0.14
CA PRO A 46 12.69 -5.09 1.11
C PRO A 46 12.74 -4.14 2.32
N ALA A 47 13.94 -3.82 2.81
CA ALA A 47 14.11 -2.88 3.92
C ALA A 47 13.67 -1.45 3.55
N PHE A 48 13.91 -1.02 2.31
CA PHE A 48 13.45 0.28 1.82
C PHE A 48 11.93 0.25 1.60
N PHE A 49 11.41 -0.77 0.91
CA PHE A 49 9.97 -0.95 0.71
C PHE A 49 9.16 -0.96 2.01
N LYS A 50 9.66 -1.60 3.08
CA LYS A 50 8.95 -1.65 4.37
C LYS A 50 9.02 -0.33 5.15
N ASN A 51 9.88 0.61 4.74
CA ASN A 51 10.10 1.89 5.43
C ASN A 51 9.30 3.05 4.81
N PHE A 52 7.99 2.87 4.65
CA PHE A 52 7.08 3.94 4.21
C PHE A 52 6.35 4.58 5.39
N LYS A 53 5.74 5.73 5.12
CA LYS A 53 4.81 6.41 6.04
C LYS A 53 3.53 6.78 5.29
N VAL A 54 2.40 6.77 5.99
CA VAL A 54 1.17 7.40 5.46
C VAL A 54 1.31 8.91 5.63
N GLU A 55 1.05 9.65 4.55
CA GLU A 55 1.10 11.12 4.53
C GLU A 55 0.06 11.75 5.48
N GLN A 56 0.37 12.94 5.99
CA GLN A 56 -0.48 13.68 6.93
C GLN A 56 -1.76 14.20 6.24
N GLY A 57 -2.77 13.35 6.18
CA GLY A 57 -4.00 13.64 5.46
C GLY A 57 -4.57 12.43 4.75
N GLY A 58 -3.78 11.36 4.65
CA GLY A 58 -4.17 10.08 4.07
C GLY A 58 -4.24 10.12 2.55
N TYR A 59 -3.55 11.08 1.90
CA TYR A 59 -3.52 11.22 0.44
C TYR A 59 -2.46 10.36 -0.24
N GLY A 60 -1.62 9.66 0.53
CA GLY A 60 -0.64 8.77 -0.06
C GLY A 60 0.22 8.06 0.97
N ILE A 61 1.06 7.17 0.46
CA ILE A 61 2.19 6.59 1.18
C ILE A 61 3.49 7.13 0.58
N VAL A 62 4.44 7.44 1.43
CA VAL A 62 5.69 8.12 1.06
C VAL A 62 6.86 7.32 1.60
N TRP A 63 7.84 7.04 0.73
CA TRP A 63 9.12 6.44 1.09
C TRP A 63 10.21 7.51 1.26
N ASN A 64 10.24 8.50 0.36
CA ASN A 64 11.15 9.64 0.38
C ASN A 64 10.58 10.79 -0.49
N GLU A 65 11.35 11.86 -0.73
CA GLU A 65 10.92 12.98 -1.57
C GLU A 65 10.59 12.62 -3.03
N ASP A 66 11.11 11.50 -3.54
CA ASP A 66 10.99 11.12 -4.94
C ASP A 66 10.01 9.96 -5.19
N ILE A 67 9.62 9.23 -4.14
CA ILE A 67 8.87 7.98 -4.24
C ILE A 67 7.70 8.02 -3.26
N ASP A 68 6.53 8.22 -3.84
CA ASP A 68 5.23 8.13 -3.20
C ASP A 68 4.20 7.41 -4.09
N LEU A 69 3.12 6.94 -3.47
CA LEU A 69 1.93 6.46 -4.17
C LEU A 69 0.70 7.14 -3.57
N SER A 70 -0.12 7.74 -4.43
CA SER A 70 -1.35 8.42 -4.03
C SER A 70 -2.43 7.44 -3.55
N GLU A 71 -3.36 7.94 -2.74
CA GLU A 71 -4.57 7.22 -2.36
C GLU A 71 -5.38 6.78 -3.58
N TYR A 72 -5.40 7.60 -4.64
CA TYR A 72 -6.06 7.26 -5.90
C TYR A 72 -5.45 6.01 -6.54
N GLU A 73 -4.11 5.94 -6.65
CA GLU A 73 -3.40 4.81 -7.24
C GLU A 73 -3.70 3.51 -6.47
N LEU A 74 -3.53 3.56 -5.14
CA LEU A 74 -3.75 2.41 -4.25
C LEU A 74 -5.22 1.97 -4.25
N TRP A 75 -6.15 2.91 -4.35
CA TRP A 75 -7.58 2.63 -4.41
C TRP A 75 -7.97 1.99 -5.75
N LYS A 76 -7.52 2.59 -6.85
CA LYS A 76 -7.94 2.24 -8.22
C LYS A 76 -7.35 0.90 -8.65
N ASN A 77 -6.09 0.66 -8.33
CA ASN A 77 -5.33 -0.50 -8.80
C ASN A 77 -5.12 -1.57 -7.70
N GLY A 78 -5.57 -1.30 -6.47
CA GLY A 78 -5.59 -2.29 -5.39
C GLY A 78 -6.74 -3.28 -5.50
N MET A 79 -6.43 -4.55 -5.20
CA MET A 79 -7.40 -5.65 -5.15
C MET A 79 -8.17 -5.60 -3.83
N THR A 80 -9.50 -5.47 -3.89
CA THR A 80 -10.35 -5.53 -2.70
C THR A 80 -10.23 -6.90 -2.03
N VAL A 81 -10.01 -6.89 -0.72
CA VAL A 81 -9.95 -8.10 0.10
C VAL A 81 -11.31 -8.35 0.70
N VAL A 82 -11.91 -9.51 0.45
CA VAL A 82 -13.12 -9.95 1.14
C VAL A 82 -12.77 -10.48 2.54
N GLU A 83 -13.61 -10.20 3.54
CA GLU A 83 -13.36 -10.47 4.98
C GLU A 83 -12.85 -11.89 5.30
N GLY A 84 -13.20 -12.89 4.48
CA GLY A 84 -12.72 -14.28 4.64
C GLY A 84 -11.22 -14.49 4.43
N GLU A 85 -10.50 -13.55 3.80
CA GLU A 85 -9.05 -13.67 3.54
C GLU A 85 -8.16 -12.98 4.58
N LEU A 86 -8.73 -12.12 5.45
CA LEU A 86 -7.96 -11.35 6.44
C LEU A 86 -7.64 -12.17 7.71
N GLN A 87 -8.51 -13.12 8.07
CA GLN A 87 -8.32 -13.95 9.28
C GLN A 87 -7.15 -14.94 9.19
N LEU A 88 -6.67 -15.27 7.98
CA LEU A 88 -5.58 -16.23 7.78
C LEU A 88 -4.17 -15.63 7.91
N LYS A 89 -4.03 -14.30 8.03
CA LYS A 89 -2.70 -13.64 8.05
C LYS A 89 -2.37 -12.85 9.32
N LEU A 90 -3.33 -12.63 10.22
CA LEU A 90 -3.12 -11.90 11.47
C LEU A 90 -2.93 -12.80 12.71
N THR A 91 -3.01 -14.13 12.55
CA THR A 91 -2.89 -15.12 13.63
C THR A 91 -1.62 -15.99 13.53
N SER A 92 -0.73 -15.74 12.57
CA SER A 92 0.51 -16.49 12.41
C SER A 92 1.74 -15.63 12.71
N ASN A 93 1.96 -15.42 14.01
CA ASN A 93 3.20 -15.22 14.78
C ASN A 93 3.01 -14.21 15.91
#